data_AF-A0A2V7KM86-F1
#
_entry.id   AF-A0A2V7KM86-F1
#
_cell.length_a   1.000
_cell.length_b   1.000
_cell.length_c   1.000
_cell.angle_alpha   90.00
_cell.angle_beta   90.00
_cell.angle_gamma   90.00
#
_symmetry.space_group_name_H-M   'P 1'
#
loop_
_entity.id
_entity.type
_entity.pdbx_description
1 polymer ?
#
loop_
_entity_poly.entity_id
_entity_poly.type
_entity_poly.pdbx_seq_one_letter_code
_entity_poly.pdbx_strand_id
1 'polypeptide(L)'
;MTAILQLRDSLHCTPEQVTALTAIADSLDAQNSATADSMLVMVRVLGAQADSAVLAAALEPLVAAARERARVALARAREVLTPDQWAKIGGPDE
;
A
#
# COMPACT_ATOMS: atom_id res chain seq x y z
N MET A 1 -3.38 3.91 -2.00
CA MET A 1 -2.31 4.89 -2.30
C MET A 1 -2.63 5.73 -3.54
N THR A 2 -3.06 5.10 -4.64
CA THR A 2 -3.49 5.81 -5.87
C THR A 2 -4.61 6.82 -5.60
N ALA A 3 -5.56 6.52 -4.72
CA ALA A 3 -6.63 7.46 -4.32
C ALA A 3 -6.10 8.74 -3.65
N ILE A 4 -5.07 8.65 -2.80
CA ILE A 4 -4.48 9.83 -2.12
C ILE A 4 -3.77 10.72 -3.14
N LEU A 5 -3.07 10.14 -4.11
CA LEU A 5 -2.41 10.88 -5.19
C LEU A 5 -3.39 11.51 -6.19
N GLN A 6 -4.58 10.92 -6.36
CA GLN A 6 -5.68 11.45 -7.19
C GLN A 6 -6.45 12.58 -6.48
N LEU A 7 -6.46 12.60 -5.14
CA LEU A 7 -7.08 13.66 -4.33
C LEU A 7 -6.13 14.84 -4.03
N ARG A 8 -4.86 14.73 -4.39
CA ARG A 8 -3.81 15.74 -4.20
C ARG A 8 -4.21 17.15 -4.65
N ASP A 9 -4.80 17.28 -5.83
CA ASP A 9 -5.26 18.56 -6.37
C ASP A 9 -6.43 19.15 -5.55
N SER A 10 -7.32 18.31 -5.04
CA SER A 10 -8.44 18.74 -4.19
C SER A 10 -8.02 19.10 -2.76
N LEU A 11 -6.86 18.61 -2.31
CA LEU A 11 -6.33 18.83 -0.96
C LEU A 11 -5.41 20.06 -0.85
N HIS A 12 -5.15 20.74 -1.97
CA HIS A 12 -4.21 21.87 -2.03
C HIS A 12 -2.87 21.52 -1.33
N CYS A 13 -2.35 20.32 -1.58
CA CYS A 13 -1.08 19.89 -0.99
C CYS A 13 0.05 20.81 -1.46
N THR A 14 0.94 21.20 -0.56
CA THR A 14 2.16 21.94 -0.93
C THR A 14 3.08 21.06 -1.78
N PRO A 15 3.94 21.62 -2.64
CA PRO A 15 4.88 20.82 -3.43
C PRO A 15 5.80 19.91 -2.59
N GLU A 16 6.12 20.33 -1.36
CA GLU A 16 6.86 19.51 -0.39
C GLU A 16 6.03 18.30 0.09
N GLN A 17 4.76 18.51 0.47
CA GLN A 17 3.84 17.44 0.83
C GLN A 17 3.63 16.46 -0.32
N VAL A 18 3.50 16.98 -1.55
CA VAL A 18 3.37 16.16 -2.76
C VAL A 18 4.61 15.29 -2.97
N THR A 19 5.80 15.85 -2.79
CA THR A 19 7.05 15.10 -2.94
C THR A 19 7.16 13.99 -1.91
N ALA A 20 6.84 14.29 -0.64
CA ALA A 20 6.85 13.29 0.43
C ALA A 20 5.82 12.17 0.21
N LEU A 21 4.58 12.51 -0.15
CA LEU A 21 3.53 11.51 -0.44
C LEU A 21 3.87 10.65 -1.66
N THR A 22 4.49 11.25 -2.69
CA THR A 22 4.96 10.52 -3.88
C THR A 22 6.05 9.52 -3.48
N ALA A 23 7.04 9.93 -2.70
CA ALA A 23 8.09 9.03 -2.22
C ALA A 23 7.53 7.86 -1.37
N ILE A 24 6.52 8.11 -0.53
CA ILE A 24 5.85 7.04 0.24
C ILE A 24 5.10 6.10 -0.70
N ALA A 25 4.45 6.63 -1.75
CA ALA A 25 3.72 5.83 -2.72
C ALA A 25 4.66 4.97 -3.59
N ASP A 26 5.74 5.54 -4.11
CA ASP A 26 6.78 4.81 -4.87
C ASP A 26 7.40 3.71 -4.01
N SER A 27 7.68 3.99 -2.73
CA SER A 27 8.22 2.98 -1.81
C SER A 27 7.24 1.83 -1.56
N LEU A 28 5.95 2.14 -1.43
CA LEU A 28 4.91 1.10 -1.26
C LEU A 28 4.73 0.28 -2.55
N ASP A 29 4.75 0.93 -3.71
CA ASP A 29 4.63 0.27 -5.00
C ASP A 29 5.81 -0.68 -5.27
N ALA A 30 7.05 -0.23 -5.04
CA ALA A 30 8.24 -1.05 -5.17
C ALA A 30 8.19 -2.30 -4.26
N GLN A 31 7.73 -2.13 -3.01
CA GLN A 31 7.57 -3.26 -2.08
C GLN A 31 6.46 -4.22 -2.49
N ASN A 32 5.35 -3.70 -3.03
CA ASN A 32 4.27 -4.53 -3.54
C ASN A 32 4.70 -5.28 -4.80
N SER A 33 5.42 -4.65 -5.72
CA SER A 33 5.97 -5.29 -6.92
C SER A 33 6.93 -6.42 -6.56
N ALA A 34 7.83 -6.21 -5.60
CA ALA A 34 8.74 -7.26 -5.12
C ALA A 34 7.97 -8.45 -4.49
N THR A 35 6.88 -8.15 -3.78
CA THR A 35 6.01 -9.18 -3.18
C THR A 35 5.25 -9.96 -4.24
N ALA A 36 4.75 -9.29 -5.28
CA ALA A 36 4.08 -9.91 -6.41
C ALA A 36 5.03 -10.85 -7.18
N ASP A 37 6.29 -10.43 -7.37
CA ASP A 37 7.31 -11.27 -7.99
C ASP A 37 7.57 -12.54 -7.16
N SER A 38 7.69 -12.40 -5.85
CA SER A 38 7.83 -13.54 -4.93
C SER A 38 6.60 -14.46 -4.95
N MET A 39 5.39 -13.92 -5.05
CA MET A 39 4.16 -14.72 -5.22
C MET A 39 4.18 -15.52 -6.52
N LEU A 40 4.60 -14.90 -7.64
CA LEU A 40 4.70 -15.59 -8.93
C LEU A 40 5.72 -16.74 -8.89
N VAL A 41 6.86 -16.54 -8.21
CA VAL A 41 7.84 -17.61 -7.98
C VAL A 41 7.22 -18.73 -7.14
N MET A 42 6.52 -18.39 -6.06
CA MET A 42 5.90 -19.37 -5.15
C MET A 42 4.83 -20.22 -5.87
N VAL A 43 3.99 -19.59 -6.69
CA VAL A 43 3.00 -20.27 -7.54
C VAL A 43 3.68 -21.20 -8.55
N ARG A 44 4.78 -20.76 -9.16
CA ARG A 44 5.54 -21.59 -10.11
C ARG A 44 6.18 -22.80 -9.44
N VAL A 45 6.70 -22.64 -8.21
CA VAL A 45 7.35 -23.71 -7.42
C VAL A 45 6.33 -24.72 -6.89
N LEU A 46 5.20 -24.24 -6.35
CA LEU A 46 4.10 -25.09 -5.87
C LEU A 46 3.38 -25.82 -7.03
N GLY A 47 3.43 -25.23 -8.23
CA GLY A 47 2.86 -25.78 -9.46
C GLY A 47 1.32 -25.68 -9.50
N ALA A 48 0.75 -25.83 -10.70
CA ALA A 48 -0.70 -25.73 -10.93
C ALA A 48 -1.55 -26.83 -10.24
N GLN A 49 -0.91 -27.78 -9.57
CA GLN A 49 -1.53 -28.91 -8.85
C GLN A 49 -1.60 -28.66 -7.34
N ALA A 50 -1.04 -27.55 -6.83
CA ALA A 50 -1.12 -27.26 -5.40
C ALA A 50 -2.57 -26.98 -4.99
N ASP A 51 -2.99 -27.66 -3.93
CA ASP A 51 -4.30 -27.44 -3.31
C ASP A 51 -4.50 -25.97 -2.96
N SER A 52 -5.72 -25.46 -3.20
CA SER A 52 -6.05 -24.05 -2.92
C SER A 52 -5.84 -23.68 -1.45
N ALA A 53 -5.98 -24.64 -0.53
CA ALA A 53 -5.69 -24.43 0.89
C ALA A 53 -4.19 -24.23 1.18
N VAL A 54 -3.32 -24.95 0.48
CA VAL A 54 -1.85 -24.82 0.61
C VAL A 54 -1.39 -23.48 0.04
N LEU A 55 -1.94 -23.08 -1.11
CA LEU A 55 -1.72 -21.76 -1.70
C LEU A 55 -2.20 -20.64 -0.79
N ALA A 56 -3.41 -20.75 -0.23
CA ALA A 56 -3.94 -19.75 0.69
C ALA A 56 -3.06 -19.57 1.94
N ALA A 57 -2.64 -20.67 2.56
CA ALA A 57 -1.75 -20.63 3.73
C ALA A 57 -0.37 -20.03 3.39
N ALA A 58 0.16 -20.30 2.19
CA ALA A 58 1.44 -19.73 1.75
C ALA A 58 1.34 -18.23 1.42
N LEU A 59 0.21 -17.78 0.89
CA LEU A 59 -0.02 -16.38 0.53
C LEU A 59 -0.45 -15.51 1.71
N GLU A 60 -1.09 -16.07 2.73
CA GLU A 60 -1.54 -15.36 3.93
C GLU A 60 -0.48 -14.42 4.55
N PRO A 61 0.76 -14.88 4.83
CA PRO A 61 1.78 -13.99 5.41
C PRO A 61 2.17 -12.84 4.47
N LEU A 62 2.15 -13.06 3.15
CA LEU A 62 2.44 -12.02 2.18
C LEU A 62 1.32 -10.97 2.12
N VAL A 63 0.06 -11.41 2.25
CA VAL A 63 -1.10 -10.52 2.33
C VAL A 63 -1.10 -9.74 3.65
N ALA A 64 -0.78 -10.39 4.77
CA ALA A 64 -0.64 -9.72 6.06
C ALA A 64 0.47 -8.65 6.02
N ALA A 65 1.63 -8.97 5.44
CA ALA A 65 2.71 -8.01 5.25
C ALA A 65 2.31 -6.84 4.35
N ALA A 66 1.57 -7.09 3.27
CA ALA A 66 1.07 -6.02 2.39
C ALA A 66 0.09 -5.09 3.11
N ARG A 67 -0.82 -5.64 3.95
CA ARG A 67 -1.73 -4.84 4.78
C ARG A 67 -1.00 -3.99 5.80
N GLU A 68 0.01 -4.54 6.46
CA GLU A 68 0.81 -3.79 7.44
C GLU A 68 1.59 -2.66 6.77
N ARG A 69 2.22 -2.92 5.63
CA ARG A 69 2.89 -1.88 4.83
C ARG A 69 1.93 -0.77 4.40
N ALA A 70 0.70 -1.12 4.02
CA ALA A 70 -0.34 -0.14 3.71
C ALA A 70 -0.73 0.69 4.94
N ARG A 71 -0.87 0.10 6.14
CA ARG A 71 -1.11 0.85 7.39
C ARG A 71 0.04 1.81 7.69
N VAL A 72 1.29 1.36 7.59
CA VAL A 72 2.46 2.20 7.85
C VAL A 72 2.55 3.35 6.85
N ALA A 73 2.32 3.08 5.56
CA ALA A 73 2.30 4.12 4.52
C ALA A 73 1.17 5.14 4.78
N LEU A 74 0.01 4.68 5.24
CA LEU A 74 -1.12 5.54 5.59
C LEU A 74 -0.81 6.40 6.82
N ALA A 75 -0.17 5.84 7.85
CA ALA A 75 0.26 6.58 9.03
C ALA A 75 1.28 7.67 8.67
N ARG A 76 2.27 7.36 7.84
CA ARG A 76 3.24 8.34 7.34
C ARG A 76 2.58 9.42 6.48
N ALA A 77 1.62 9.05 5.63
CA ALA A 77 0.85 10.03 4.85
C ALA A 77 0.06 10.98 5.76
N ARG A 78 -0.48 10.48 6.88
CA ARG A 78 -1.16 11.29 7.90
C ARG A 78 -0.21 12.27 8.60
N GLU A 79 1.05 11.91 8.83
CA GLU A 79 2.04 12.83 9.41
C GLU A 79 2.44 13.95 8.45
N VAL A 80 2.41 13.69 7.14
CA VAL A 80 2.71 14.69 6.10
C VAL A 80 1.54 15.64 5.86
N LEU A 81 0.31 15.14 5.98
CA LEU A 81 -0.91 15.91 5.78
C LEU A 81 -1.32 16.63 7.06
N THR A 82 -1.88 17.83 6.93
CA THR A 82 -2.53 18.49 8.07
C THR A 82 -3.82 17.74 8.44
N PRO A 83 -4.28 17.83 9.70
CA PRO A 83 -5.54 17.21 10.13
C PRO A 83 -6.74 17.67 9.27
N ASP A 84 -6.73 18.93 8.81
CA ASP A 84 -7.76 19.48 7.93
C ASP A 84 -7.76 18.82 6.53
N GLN A 85 -6.56 18.56 5.98
CA GLN A 85 -6.40 17.81 4.72
C GLN A 85 -6.76 16.33 4.90
N TRP A 86 -6.43 15.73 6.04
CA TRP A 86 -6.76 14.33 6.35
C TRP A 86 -8.27 14.10 6.45
N ALA A 87 -9.00 15.04 7.05
CA ALA A 87 -10.46 14.97 7.15
C ALA A 87 -11.15 14.99 5.78
N LYS A 88 -10.59 15.69 4.79
CA LYS A 88 -11.17 15.80 3.44
C LYS A 88 -11.10 14.52 2.61
N ILE A 89 -10.13 13.64 2.88
CA ILE A 89 -9.99 12.36 2.18
C ILE A 89 -10.79 11.22 2.80
N GLY A 90 -11.57 11.49 3.87
CA GLY A 90 -12.30 10.45 4.57
C GLY A 90 -11.35 9.42 5.17
N GLY A 91 -10.20 9.86 5.70
CA GLY A 91 -9.36 9.00 6.51
C GLY A 91 -10.24 8.39 7.61
N PRO A 92 -10.26 7.06 7.80
CA PRO A 92 -11.23 6.42 8.65
C PRO A 92 -11.09 6.97 10.07
N ASP A 93 -12.04 7.80 10.46
CA ASP A 93 -12.42 7.99 11.85
C ASP A 93 -13.10 6.68 12.22
N GLU A 94 -12.31 5.79 12.82
CA GLU A 94 -12.71 4.56 13.52
C GLU A 94 -13.44 3.46 12.72
#